data_AF-A0A0B7F6G7-F1
#
_entry.id   AF-A0A0B7F6G7-F1
#
_cell.length_a   1.000
_cell.length_b   1.000
_cell.length_c   1.000
_cell.angle_alpha   90.00
_cell.angle_beta   90.00
_cell.angle_gamma   90.00
#
_symmetry.space_group_name_H-M   'P 1'
#
loop_
_entity.id
_entity.type
_entity.pdbx_description
1 polymer ?
#
loop_
_entity_poly.entity_id
_entity_poly.type
_entity_poly.pdbx_seq_one_letter_code
_entity_poly.pdbx_strand_id
1 'polypeptide(L)'
;MATLPAPYVLNAKAPTEFDRFTAVHSIKIKEPALTLAIIPKSPVTSSTVTVSIRGSTWLRGTVVHPEGGPIFYSDCVVSTQTLTDVHSTIANYILDQCSASTETAEITIFIYILGRQIDYYVIDHESKSIIWANGQVPESFKGATRAKHEHEYWIHLENFPGPHFSTPGDLRLLKDVLSSYAIDSLTSEGSTSPMSVQQIQTHLKSLESFSSNGDIHQTYAVARLWNLVIQSRIINKYGTPDARLDRFISITDNPPTFAGAYATIAKLMLKRPETHLGRCSRAWADRIAYSEEWRKFKATNEQEWKQVIKLSCVLVIASLLLNKQTTCLCRVPSHIALLTALASVASAYYLLDESQNLGDHAADASVYFQGREEIIYGVQRIAITNAVPQALLIWSFISFVFSALFL
;
A
#
# COMPACT_ATOMS: atom_id res chain seq x y z
N MET A 1 31.85 18.07 27.04
CA MET A 1 31.12 16.81 26.81
C MET A 1 29.85 16.87 27.63
N ALA A 2 28.71 17.20 27.01
CA ALA A 2 27.42 17.08 27.67
C ALA A 2 27.22 15.59 28.01
N THR A 3 26.88 15.29 29.26
CA THR A 3 26.53 13.92 29.69
C THR A 3 25.02 13.77 29.67
N LEU A 4 24.52 12.64 29.17
CA LEU A 4 23.09 12.34 29.16
C LEU A 4 22.52 12.49 30.59
N PRO A 5 21.42 13.23 30.79
CA PRO A 5 20.82 13.34 32.12
C PRO A 5 20.22 11.97 32.50
N ALA A 6 20.82 11.24 33.45
CA ALA A 6 20.41 9.90 33.90
C ALA A 6 20.65 8.75 32.87
N PRO A 7 20.57 7.45 33.25
CA PRO A 7 21.04 6.35 32.41
C PRO A 7 20.00 5.99 31.34
N TYR A 8 19.70 6.93 30.44
CA TYR A 8 18.92 6.62 29.26
C TYR A 8 19.79 5.96 28.19
N VAL A 9 19.16 5.12 27.37
CA VAL A 9 19.78 4.45 26.23
C VAL A 9 19.12 5.01 24.97
N LEU A 10 19.94 5.60 24.10
CA LEU A 10 19.49 6.08 22.80
C LEU A 10 19.22 4.88 21.88
N ASN A 11 18.05 4.90 21.24
CA ASN A 11 17.63 3.91 20.27
C ASN A 11 17.22 4.63 18.98
N ALA A 12 18.07 4.56 17.97
CA ALA A 12 17.78 5.13 16.66
C ALA A 12 16.70 4.29 15.95
N LYS A 13 15.67 4.95 15.42
CA LYS A 13 14.58 4.32 14.65
C LYS A 13 14.19 5.18 13.46
N ALA A 14 13.99 4.56 12.29
CA ALA A 14 13.47 5.27 11.13
C ALA A 14 11.99 5.71 11.35
N PRO A 15 11.54 6.82 10.75
CA PRO A 15 10.14 7.25 10.79
C PRO A 15 9.11 6.15 10.49
N THR A 16 9.41 5.24 9.56
CA THR A 16 8.56 4.07 9.23
C THR A 16 8.47 3.01 10.32
N GLU A 17 9.46 2.94 11.22
CA GLU A 17 9.48 2.01 12.35
C GLU A 17 8.67 2.53 13.55
N PHE A 18 8.21 3.78 13.47
CA PHE A 18 7.35 4.38 14.48
C PHE A 18 5.87 4.19 14.12
N ASP A 19 5.18 3.33 14.87
CA ASP A 19 3.73 3.21 14.75
C ASP A 19 3.03 4.29 15.60
N ARG A 20 2.58 5.34 14.90
CA ARG A 20 1.77 6.41 15.46
C ARG A 20 0.34 5.99 15.85
N PHE A 21 -0.15 4.85 15.36
CA PHE A 21 -1.50 4.34 15.57
C PHE A 21 -1.59 3.27 16.66
N THR A 22 -0.47 2.79 17.18
CA THR A 22 -0.48 2.02 18.43
C THR A 22 -1.02 2.97 19.50
N ALA A 23 -2.30 2.83 19.83
CA ALA A 23 -2.90 3.48 20.98
C ALA A 23 -1.95 3.24 22.16
N VAL A 24 -1.61 4.28 22.90
CA VAL A 24 -0.97 4.14 24.20
C VAL A 24 -1.96 3.37 25.07
N HIS A 25 -1.95 2.04 24.97
CA HIS A 25 -2.55 1.15 25.93
C HIS A 25 -1.82 1.48 27.21
N SER A 26 -2.51 2.27 28.03
CA SER A 26 -2.35 2.39 29.47
C SER A 26 -1.30 1.43 29.98
N ILE A 27 -0.04 1.88 29.99
CA ILE A 27 0.93 1.35 30.93
C ILE A 27 0.26 1.63 32.25
N LYS A 28 -0.33 0.59 32.87
CA LYS A 28 -0.69 0.63 34.28
C LYS A 28 0.63 0.82 35.01
N ILE A 29 1.04 2.07 35.16
CA ILE A 29 1.97 2.46 36.19
C ILE A 29 1.25 2.03 37.47
N LYS A 30 1.74 0.96 38.11
CA LYS A 30 1.45 0.72 39.51
C LYS A 30 2.15 1.85 40.28
N GLU A 31 1.54 3.02 40.32
CA GLU A 31 1.84 4.00 41.35
C GLU A 31 0.85 3.79 42.50
N PRO A 32 1.34 3.86 43.75
CA PRO A 32 0.48 3.71 44.91
C PRO A 32 -0.48 4.90 44.98
N ALA A 33 -1.72 4.61 45.36
CA ALA A 33 -2.83 5.53 45.36
C ALA A 33 -2.49 6.88 46.03
N LEU A 34 -2.70 7.97 45.29
CA LEU A 34 -2.97 9.28 45.87
C LEU A 34 -4.23 9.84 45.20
N THR A 35 -5.31 9.75 45.95
CA THR A 35 -6.63 10.32 45.70
C THR A 35 -6.51 11.83 45.56
N LEU A 36 -6.97 12.42 44.46
CA LEU A 36 -7.33 13.84 44.40
C LEU A 36 -8.43 14.06 43.34
N ALA A 37 -9.31 15.00 43.67
CA ALA A 37 -10.72 14.98 43.36
C ALA A 37 -11.11 15.52 41.96
N ILE A 38 -12.28 15.08 41.51
CA ILE A 38 -12.96 15.48 40.27
C ILE A 38 -13.67 16.84 40.48
N ILE A 39 -13.42 17.82 39.60
CA ILE A 39 -14.28 19.01 39.37
C ILE A 39 -14.32 19.32 37.86
N PRO A 40 -15.46 19.77 37.26
CA PRO A 40 -15.81 19.47 35.87
C PRO A 40 -15.54 20.59 34.82
N LYS A 41 -15.45 20.12 33.57
CA LYS A 41 -15.62 20.72 32.22
C LYS A 41 -15.80 22.25 32.07
N SER A 42 -15.04 22.83 31.12
CA SER A 42 -15.39 24.04 30.36
C SER A 42 -14.94 23.90 28.88
N PRO A 43 -15.49 24.69 27.94
CA PRO A 43 -15.80 24.22 26.57
C PRO A 43 -14.67 24.42 25.55
N VAL A 44 -14.73 23.59 24.51
CA VAL A 44 -13.93 23.64 23.28
C VAL A 44 -14.01 25.04 22.66
N THR A 45 -12.86 25.71 22.58
CA THR A 45 -12.70 26.96 21.83
C THR A 45 -11.88 26.67 20.58
N SER A 46 -12.52 26.76 19.42
CA SER A 46 -11.88 26.75 18.11
C SER A 46 -10.84 27.85 18.05
N SER A 47 -9.55 27.47 18.07
CA SER A 47 -8.44 28.42 17.99
C SER A 47 -8.01 28.53 16.53
N THR A 48 -8.44 29.61 15.88
CA THR A 48 -7.95 30.05 14.58
C THR A 48 -6.44 30.31 14.70
N VAL A 49 -5.62 29.51 14.02
CA VAL A 49 -4.16 29.66 14.03
C VAL A 49 -3.78 30.80 13.10
N THR A 50 -3.33 31.91 13.68
CA THR A 50 -2.73 33.03 12.96
C THR A 50 -1.29 32.68 12.58
N VAL A 51 -1.02 32.68 11.27
CA VAL A 51 0.31 32.49 10.66
C VAL A 51 1.24 33.63 11.07
N SER A 52 2.49 33.31 11.41
CA SER A 52 3.57 34.30 11.52
C SER A 52 4.78 33.86 10.70
N ILE A 53 5.24 34.79 9.86
CA ILE A 53 6.35 34.68 8.92
C ILE A 53 7.67 34.93 9.66
N ARG A 54 8.68 34.09 9.37
CA ARG A 54 10.14 34.26 9.53
C ARG A 54 10.59 35.28 10.59
N GLY A 55 11.00 34.76 11.76
CA GLY A 55 11.67 35.54 12.82
C GLY A 55 11.15 35.29 14.25
N SER A 56 10.15 34.44 14.44
CA SER A 56 9.61 34.12 15.77
C SER A 56 10.27 32.88 16.37
N THR A 57 10.88 33.05 17.54
CA THR A 57 11.14 31.98 18.52
C THR A 57 9.93 31.03 18.60
N TRP A 58 10.11 29.75 18.26
CA TRP A 58 9.05 28.75 18.31
C TRP A 58 8.64 28.48 19.76
N LEU A 59 7.55 29.10 20.21
CA LEU A 59 6.94 28.82 21.50
C LEU A 59 6.39 27.39 21.50
N ARG A 60 6.76 26.60 22.53
CA ARG A 60 6.21 25.27 22.83
C ARG A 60 4.69 25.25 22.58
N GLY A 61 4.20 24.27 21.82
CA GLY A 61 2.81 24.20 21.42
C GLY A 61 2.29 22.79 21.19
N THR A 62 0.98 22.70 20.97
CA THR A 62 0.28 21.47 20.60
C THR A 62 -0.55 21.74 19.37
N VAL A 63 -0.52 20.82 18.40
CA VAL A 63 -1.38 20.84 17.22
C VAL A 63 -2.05 19.48 17.06
N VAL A 64 -3.29 19.48 16.55
CA VAL A 64 -4.01 18.25 16.23
C VAL A 64 -3.64 17.84 14.81
N HIS A 65 -3.08 16.64 14.66
CA HIS A 65 -2.82 16.02 13.38
C HIS A 65 -4.13 15.92 12.56
N PRO A 66 -4.11 16.03 11.22
CA PRO A 66 -5.32 15.89 10.39
C PRO A 66 -6.14 14.60 10.59
N GLU A 67 -5.51 13.55 11.12
CA GLU A 67 -6.15 12.27 11.50
C GLU A 67 -6.60 12.20 12.98
N GLY A 68 -6.40 13.27 13.76
CA GLY A 68 -7.00 13.47 15.08
C GLY A 68 -6.06 13.36 16.30
N GLY A 69 -4.86 12.80 16.16
CA GLY A 69 -3.90 12.66 17.27
C GLY A 69 -3.19 13.98 17.63
N PRO A 70 -2.89 14.26 18.91
CA PRO A 70 -2.11 15.43 19.29
C PRO A 70 -0.62 15.26 18.96
N ILE A 71 -0.02 16.33 18.47
CA ILE A 71 1.42 16.50 18.24
C ILE A 71 1.90 17.62 19.15
N PHE A 72 2.97 17.35 19.89
CA PHE A 72 3.63 18.34 20.74
C PHE A 72 4.93 18.75 20.09
N TYR A 73 5.21 20.05 20.08
CA TYR A 73 6.44 20.59 19.53
C TYR A 73 7.02 21.69 20.41
N SER A 74 8.35 21.84 20.38
CA SER A 74 9.10 22.88 21.08
C SER A 74 10.40 23.10 20.33
N ASP A 75 10.61 24.31 19.80
CA ASP A 75 11.75 24.60 18.92
C ASP A 75 11.84 23.62 17.74
N CYS A 76 12.88 22.80 17.68
CA CYS A 76 13.09 21.76 16.68
C CYS A 76 12.57 20.38 17.11
N VAL A 77 12.08 20.22 18.34
CA VAL A 77 11.67 18.93 18.91
C VAL A 77 10.20 18.66 18.60
N VAL A 78 9.90 17.46 18.12
CA VAL A 78 8.53 16.95 17.96
C VAL A 78 8.33 15.62 18.68
N SER A 79 7.13 15.40 19.21
CA SER A 79 6.75 14.14 19.86
C SER A 79 5.23 13.93 19.84
N THR A 80 4.81 12.69 20.09
CA THR A 80 3.44 12.34 20.46
C THR A 80 3.21 12.40 21.98
N GLN A 81 4.26 12.66 22.76
CA GLN A 81 4.21 12.85 24.20
C GLN A 81 4.32 14.33 24.56
N THR A 82 3.75 14.73 25.70
CA THR A 82 3.93 16.08 26.24
C THR A 82 5.41 16.38 26.46
N LEU A 83 5.91 17.43 25.82
CA LEU A 83 7.31 17.83 25.92
C LEU A 83 7.61 18.46 27.29
N THR A 84 8.74 18.04 27.86
CA THR A 84 9.32 18.53 29.13
C THR A 84 10.75 18.99 28.90
N ASP A 85 11.38 19.64 29.87
CA ASP A 85 12.75 20.15 29.74
C ASP A 85 13.79 19.03 29.58
N VAL A 86 13.42 17.81 29.99
CA VAL A 86 14.18 16.58 29.72
C VAL A 86 14.27 16.31 28.22
N HIS A 87 13.18 16.52 27.46
CA HIS A 87 13.18 16.34 26.01
C HIS A 87 14.13 17.33 25.33
N SER A 88 14.09 18.61 25.73
CA SER A 88 14.98 19.64 25.20
C SER A 88 16.45 19.35 25.52
N THR A 89 16.74 18.85 26.74
CA THR A 89 18.10 18.47 27.13
C THR A 89 18.62 17.28 26.32
N ILE A 90 17.79 16.27 26.12
CA ILE A 90 18.10 15.10 25.27
C ILE A 90 18.30 15.54 23.82
N ALA A 91 17.45 16.43 23.31
CA ALA A 91 17.54 16.92 21.93
C ALA A 91 18.89 17.61 21.68
N ASN A 92 19.28 18.54 22.55
CA ASN A 92 20.57 19.23 22.46
C ASN A 92 21.73 18.24 22.53
N TYR A 93 21.67 17.26 23.44
CA TYR A 93 22.68 16.20 23.50
C TYR A 93 22.80 15.43 22.18
N ILE A 94 21.68 15.02 21.58
CA ILE A 94 21.68 14.26 20.31
C ILE A 94 22.23 15.13 19.18
N LEU A 95 21.81 16.39 19.09
CA LEU A 95 22.27 17.32 18.06
C LEU A 95 23.77 17.62 18.16
N ASP A 96 24.32 17.73 19.37
CA ASP A 96 25.77 17.88 19.60
C ASP A 96 26.59 16.67 19.12
N GLN A 97 25.97 15.48 19.03
CA GLN A 97 26.59 14.25 18.54
C GLN A 97 26.39 14.02 17.04
N CYS A 98 25.60 14.86 16.36
CA CYS A 98 25.41 14.79 14.92
C CYS A 98 26.55 15.55 14.21
N SER A 99 27.18 14.92 13.21
CA SER A 99 28.37 15.47 12.54
C SER A 99 28.10 16.64 11.57
N ALA A 100 26.83 17.06 11.44
CA ALA A 100 26.43 18.15 10.55
C ALA A 100 26.63 19.50 11.24
N SER A 101 27.11 20.51 10.51
CA SER A 101 27.15 21.89 10.99
C SER A 101 25.71 22.37 11.21
N THR A 102 25.24 22.26 12.45
CA THR A 102 23.89 22.58 12.93
C THR A 102 23.64 24.10 13.02
N GLU A 103 24.62 24.94 12.69
CA GLU A 103 24.52 26.39 12.86
C GLU A 103 23.60 27.07 11.82
N THR A 104 23.33 26.44 10.67
CA THR A 104 22.47 27.03 9.62
C THR A 104 21.42 26.08 9.03
N ALA A 105 21.44 24.79 9.36
CA ALA A 105 20.52 23.81 8.79
C ALA A 105 19.15 23.85 9.51
N GLU A 106 18.06 23.84 8.74
CA GLU A 106 16.71 23.67 9.30
C GLU A 106 16.52 22.20 9.68
N ILE A 107 16.48 21.93 10.98
CA ILE A 107 16.45 20.57 11.56
C ILE A 107 15.19 20.36 12.40
N THR A 108 14.65 19.15 12.30
CA THR A 108 13.63 18.64 13.24
C THR A 108 14.13 17.36 13.88
N ILE A 109 13.93 17.19 15.18
CA ILE A 109 14.25 15.97 15.92
C ILE A 109 12.98 15.38 16.53
N PHE A 110 12.77 14.09 16.27
CA PHE A 110 11.74 13.33 16.96
C PHE A 110 12.31 12.67 18.21
N ILE A 111 11.56 12.73 19.31
CA ILE A 111 11.92 12.09 20.58
C ILE A 111 10.69 11.40 21.17
N TYR A 112 10.84 10.14 21.57
CA TYR A 112 9.86 9.41 22.35
C TYR A 112 10.53 8.68 23.51
N ILE A 113 10.11 8.97 24.75
CA ILE A 113 10.73 8.41 25.95
C ILE A 113 9.89 7.23 26.45
N LEU A 114 10.51 6.06 26.54
CA LEU A 114 9.91 4.83 27.09
C LEU A 114 10.76 4.31 28.25
N GLY A 115 10.42 4.72 29.48
CA GLY A 115 11.19 4.37 30.67
C GLY A 115 12.61 4.94 30.60
N ARG A 116 13.61 4.08 30.36
CA ARG A 116 15.02 4.46 30.15
C ARG A 116 15.44 4.45 28.67
N GLN A 117 14.59 4.04 27.74
CA GLN A 117 14.91 4.06 26.32
C GLN A 117 14.40 5.35 25.69
N ILE A 118 15.19 5.92 24.78
CA ILE A 118 14.81 7.10 24.00
C ILE A 118 14.82 6.69 22.54
N ASP A 119 13.63 6.60 21.94
CA ASP A 119 13.49 6.44 20.50
C ASP A 119 13.65 7.81 19.83
N TYR A 120 14.55 7.91 18.85
CA TYR A 120 14.83 9.17 18.18
C TYR A 120 15.21 9.01 16.71
N TYR A 121 15.05 10.10 15.96
CA TYR A 121 15.69 10.35 14.67
C TYR A 121 15.80 11.86 14.42
N VAL A 122 16.76 12.26 13.59
CA VAL A 122 16.98 13.67 13.22
C VAL A 122 16.73 13.85 11.72
N ILE A 123 16.06 14.94 11.37
CA ILE A 123 15.71 15.32 9.99
C ILE A 123 16.46 16.59 9.62
N ASP A 124 17.12 16.58 8.47
CA ASP A 124 17.58 17.78 7.78
C ASP A 124 16.60 18.10 6.63
N HIS A 125 15.94 19.26 6.73
CA HIS A 125 14.94 19.70 5.76
C HIS A 125 15.54 20.21 4.45
N GLU A 126 16.80 20.65 4.43
CA GLU A 126 17.47 21.13 3.23
C GLU A 126 17.86 19.96 2.32
N SER A 127 18.50 18.93 2.90
CA SER A 127 18.89 17.73 2.16
C SER A 127 17.78 16.67 2.07
N LYS A 128 16.67 16.84 2.81
CA LYS A 128 15.57 15.86 2.95
C LYS A 128 16.08 14.49 3.38
N SER A 129 16.93 14.48 4.41
CA SER A 129 17.65 13.28 4.83
C SER A 129 17.55 13.03 6.33
N ILE A 130 17.63 11.75 6.71
CA ILE A 130 17.69 11.31 8.10
C ILE A 130 19.15 11.26 8.58
N ILE A 131 19.40 11.82 9.76
CA ILE A 131 20.71 11.90 10.41
C ILE A 131 20.64 11.16 11.76
N TRP A 132 21.77 10.56 12.17
CA TRP A 132 21.89 9.77 13.38
C TRP A 132 23.04 10.29 14.25
N ALA A 133 22.84 10.36 15.57
CA ALA A 133 23.90 10.74 16.50
C ALA A 133 24.97 9.65 16.56
N ASN A 134 26.25 10.05 16.60
CA ASN A 134 27.40 9.15 16.72
C ASN A 134 27.39 7.97 15.73
N GLY A 135 26.80 8.15 14.54
CA GLY A 135 26.71 7.09 13.53
C GLY A 135 25.89 5.88 13.95
N GLN A 136 24.97 6.01 14.92
CA GLN A 136 24.02 4.97 15.33
C GLN A 136 22.96 4.70 14.25
N VAL A 137 23.37 4.23 13.08
CA VAL A 137 22.47 3.91 11.98
C VAL A 137 21.70 2.62 12.31
N PRO A 138 20.35 2.65 12.32
CA PRO A 138 19.54 1.44 12.50
C PRO A 138 19.85 0.39 11.43
N GLU A 139 19.67 -0.89 11.74
CA GLU A 139 19.90 -1.99 10.78
C GLU A 139 19.05 -1.81 9.51
N SER A 140 17.80 -1.35 9.69
CA SER A 140 16.83 -1.03 8.62
C SER A 140 17.32 0.06 7.65
N PHE A 141 18.35 0.82 8.03
CA PHE A 141 18.84 2.00 7.34
C PHE A 141 20.31 1.89 6.91
N LYS A 142 20.99 0.77 7.21
CA LYS A 142 22.36 0.53 6.73
C LYS A 142 22.37 0.42 5.21
N GLY A 143 23.29 1.14 4.56
CA GLY A 143 23.38 1.19 3.10
C GLY A 143 22.19 1.91 2.42
N ALA A 144 21.45 2.74 3.17
CA ALA A 144 20.33 3.50 2.64
C ALA A 144 20.72 4.32 1.41
N THR A 145 19.90 4.22 0.36
CA THR A 145 20.02 5.08 -0.83
C THR A 145 19.40 6.44 -0.55
N ARG A 146 19.71 7.43 -1.40
CA ARG A 146 19.04 8.75 -1.35
C ARG A 146 17.51 8.63 -1.35
N ALA A 147 16.95 7.69 -2.13
CA ALA A 147 15.51 7.47 -2.19
C ALA A 147 14.93 7.00 -0.84
N LYS A 148 15.69 6.20 -0.07
CA LYS A 148 15.28 5.79 1.28
C LYS A 148 15.30 6.96 2.26
N HIS A 149 16.29 7.84 2.19
CA HIS A 149 16.31 9.10 2.96
C HIS A 149 15.10 9.98 2.64
N GLU A 150 14.82 10.22 1.35
CA GLU A 150 13.67 11.02 0.93
C GLU A 150 12.34 10.38 1.37
N HIS A 151 12.22 9.05 1.29
CA HIS A 151 11.03 8.34 1.75
C HIS A 151 10.78 8.56 3.24
N GLU A 152 11.77 8.31 4.09
CA GLU A 152 11.63 8.51 5.53
C GLU A 152 11.35 9.99 5.87
N TYR A 153 11.92 10.95 5.13
CA TYR A 153 11.61 12.38 5.27
C TYR A 153 10.13 12.68 5.02
N TRP A 154 9.56 12.15 3.94
CA TRP A 154 8.14 12.37 3.64
C TRP A 154 7.20 11.61 4.58
N ILE A 155 7.63 10.46 5.12
CA ILE A 155 6.93 9.80 6.23
C ILE A 155 6.97 10.68 7.49
N HIS A 156 8.10 11.32 7.79
CA HIS A 156 8.17 12.29 8.88
C HIS A 156 7.20 13.45 8.66
N LEU A 157 7.16 14.07 7.47
CA LEU A 157 6.20 15.15 7.18
C LEU A 157 4.74 14.67 7.17
N GLU A 158 4.47 13.40 6.86
CA GLU A 158 3.13 12.84 7.01
C GLU A 158 2.77 12.64 8.50
N ASN A 159 3.73 12.22 9.33
CA ASN A 159 3.51 11.97 10.75
C ASN A 159 3.46 13.26 11.57
N PHE A 160 4.27 14.25 11.19
CA PHE A 160 4.45 15.53 11.85
C PHE A 160 4.36 16.68 10.81
N PRO A 161 3.19 16.87 10.16
CA PRO A 161 2.97 17.89 9.13
C PRO A 161 3.00 19.34 9.64
N GLY A 162 3.33 19.51 10.92
CA GLY A 162 3.75 20.75 11.56
C GLY A 162 4.74 20.40 12.69
N PRO A 163 5.61 21.33 13.13
CA PRO A 163 5.62 22.77 12.86
C PRO A 163 6.32 23.22 11.57
N HIS A 164 7.02 22.33 10.86
CA HIS A 164 7.60 22.63 9.55
C HIS A 164 6.66 22.19 8.42
N PHE A 165 6.35 23.10 7.50
CA PHE A 165 5.39 22.86 6.42
C PHE A 165 6.09 22.57 5.09
N SER A 166 5.42 21.79 4.23
CA SER A 166 5.92 21.52 2.87
C SER A 166 6.16 22.83 2.11
N THR A 167 7.27 22.92 1.37
CA THR A 167 7.59 24.15 0.66
C THR A 167 6.72 24.33 -0.60
N PRO A 168 6.52 25.56 -1.09
CA PRO A 168 5.89 25.78 -2.40
C PRO A 168 6.60 25.06 -3.55
N GLY A 169 7.92 24.90 -3.44
CA GLY A 169 8.74 24.14 -4.39
C GLY A 169 8.35 22.66 -4.44
N ASP A 170 8.10 22.07 -3.28
CA ASP A 170 7.69 20.67 -3.16
C ASP A 170 6.31 20.41 -3.75
N LEU A 171 5.36 21.31 -3.50
CA LEU A 171 4.02 21.23 -4.06
C LEU A 171 4.05 21.36 -5.59
N ARG A 172 4.83 22.30 -6.12
CA ARG A 172 5.01 22.46 -7.57
C ARG A 172 5.61 21.20 -8.18
N LEU A 173 6.72 20.71 -7.62
CA LEU A 173 7.39 19.51 -8.13
C LEU A 173 6.48 18.28 -8.06
N LEU A 174 5.67 18.14 -7.01
CA LEU A 174 4.69 17.07 -6.91
C LEU A 174 3.68 17.14 -8.07
N LYS A 175 3.14 18.32 -8.37
CA LYS A 175 2.22 18.51 -9.50
C LYS A 175 2.86 18.13 -10.83
N ASP A 176 4.12 18.51 -11.04
CA ASP A 176 4.87 18.17 -12.25
C ASP A 176 5.08 16.66 -12.38
N VAL A 177 5.46 15.99 -11.29
CA VAL A 177 5.67 14.53 -11.25
C VAL A 177 4.36 13.77 -11.46
N LEU A 178 3.26 14.21 -10.85
CA LEU A 178 1.95 13.61 -11.07
C LEU A 178 1.52 13.77 -12.54
N SER A 179 1.75 14.94 -13.12
CA SER A 179 1.44 15.19 -14.53
C SER A 179 2.26 14.31 -15.46
N SER A 180 3.55 14.09 -15.18
CA SER A 180 4.38 13.19 -15.98
C SER A 180 3.92 11.74 -15.87
N TYR A 181 3.51 11.26 -14.69
CA TYR A 181 2.91 9.94 -14.54
C TYR A 181 1.61 9.77 -15.33
N ALA A 182 0.76 10.80 -15.39
CA ALA A 182 -0.45 10.73 -16.20
C ALA A 182 -0.12 10.57 -17.69
N ILE A 183 0.87 11.32 -18.20
CA ILE A 183 1.34 11.20 -19.59
C ILE A 183 1.93 9.82 -19.84
N ASP A 184 2.80 9.34 -18.95
CA ASP A 184 3.40 8.01 -19.04
C ASP A 184 2.32 6.91 -19.07
N SER A 185 1.34 6.94 -18.16
CA SER A 185 0.23 5.98 -18.15
C SER A 185 -0.68 6.05 -19.38
N LEU A 186 -0.82 7.22 -20.02
CA LEU A 186 -1.60 7.37 -21.26
C LEU A 186 -0.83 6.92 -22.50
N THR A 187 0.50 6.96 -22.47
CA THR A 187 1.36 6.68 -23.63
C THR A 187 2.04 5.31 -23.56
N SER A 188 2.07 4.68 -22.39
CA SER A 188 2.70 3.39 -22.12
C SER A 188 1.81 2.48 -21.28
N GLU A 189 1.48 1.30 -21.83
CA GLU A 189 0.77 0.26 -21.07
C GLU A 189 1.63 -0.25 -19.89
N GLY A 190 2.95 -0.24 -20.06
CA GLY A 190 3.97 -0.64 -19.10
C GLY A 190 4.29 0.40 -18.01
N SER A 191 3.54 1.50 -17.92
CA SER A 191 3.79 2.58 -16.97
C SER A 191 3.98 2.09 -15.52
N THR A 192 4.97 2.64 -14.84
CA THR A 192 5.24 2.34 -13.42
C THR A 192 4.52 3.29 -12.47
N SER A 193 3.55 4.07 -12.96
CA SER A 193 2.76 4.98 -12.14
C SER A 193 2.06 4.23 -10.98
N PRO A 194 2.12 4.74 -9.74
CA PRO A 194 1.42 4.14 -8.60
C PRO A 194 -0.11 4.32 -8.65
N MET A 195 -0.62 5.16 -9.55
CA MET A 195 -2.01 5.63 -9.58
C MET A 195 -2.54 5.69 -11.00
N SER A 196 -3.86 5.55 -11.15
CA SER A 196 -4.52 5.70 -12.44
C SER A 196 -4.57 7.17 -12.88
N VAL A 197 -4.72 7.40 -14.18
CA VAL A 197 -4.85 8.76 -14.75
C VAL A 197 -5.98 9.55 -14.09
N GLN A 198 -7.12 8.90 -13.81
CA GLN A 198 -8.27 9.54 -13.16
C GLN A 198 -7.96 9.93 -11.70
N GLN A 199 -7.23 9.07 -10.97
CA GLN A 199 -6.79 9.38 -9.61
C GLN A 199 -5.83 10.57 -9.62
N ILE A 200 -4.86 10.58 -10.54
CA ILE A 200 -3.91 11.67 -10.71
C ILE A 200 -4.63 12.99 -11.00
N GLN A 201 -5.56 13.00 -11.96
CA GLN A 201 -6.36 14.21 -12.28
C GLN A 201 -7.17 14.70 -11.08
N THR A 202 -7.73 13.79 -10.29
CA THR A 202 -8.46 14.12 -9.06
C THR A 202 -7.53 14.75 -8.02
N HIS A 203 -6.33 14.17 -7.82
CA HIS A 203 -5.34 14.72 -6.90
C HIS A 203 -4.84 16.09 -7.35
N LEU A 204 -4.50 16.27 -8.64
CA LEU A 204 -4.06 17.56 -9.18
C LEU A 204 -5.11 18.66 -8.93
N LYS A 205 -6.39 18.36 -9.19
CA LYS A 205 -7.49 19.29 -8.92
C LYS A 205 -7.59 19.66 -7.43
N SER A 206 -7.46 18.68 -6.54
CA SER A 206 -7.45 18.96 -5.09
C SER A 206 -6.26 19.85 -4.69
N LEU A 207 -5.09 19.63 -5.27
CA LEU A 207 -3.88 20.42 -5.03
C LEU A 207 -3.95 21.85 -5.59
N GLU A 208 -4.93 22.20 -6.43
CA GLU A 208 -5.16 23.59 -6.88
C GLU A 208 -5.67 24.49 -5.76
N SER A 209 -6.37 23.93 -4.77
CA SER A 209 -6.89 24.68 -3.62
C SER A 209 -5.80 25.09 -2.61
N PHE A 210 -4.61 24.52 -2.73
CA PHE A 210 -3.51 24.73 -1.81
C PHE A 210 -2.77 26.04 -2.10
N SER A 211 -2.41 26.75 -1.03
CA SER A 211 -1.81 28.08 -1.10
C SER A 211 -0.28 28.02 -0.96
N SER A 212 0.39 29.15 -1.18
CA SER A 212 1.83 29.27 -0.98
C SER A 212 2.26 29.23 0.49
N ASN A 213 1.35 29.53 1.43
CA ASN A 213 1.67 29.67 2.85
C ASN A 213 1.30 28.39 3.64
N GLY A 214 1.54 27.22 3.05
CA GLY A 214 0.95 25.93 3.39
C GLY A 214 0.65 25.67 4.88
N ASP A 215 -0.49 25.03 5.14
CA ASP A 215 -0.90 24.64 6.48
C ASP A 215 -0.61 23.15 6.78
N ILE A 216 -1.04 22.69 7.95
CA ILE A 216 -0.89 21.31 8.38
C ILE A 216 -1.62 20.31 7.47
N HIS A 217 -2.80 20.65 6.97
CA HIS A 217 -3.59 19.76 6.10
C HIS A 217 -2.95 19.65 4.71
N GLN A 218 -2.44 20.77 4.19
CA GLN A 218 -1.68 20.81 2.95
C GLN A 218 -0.40 19.97 3.07
N THR A 219 0.38 20.16 4.12
CA THR A 219 1.64 19.41 4.33
C THR A 219 1.38 17.91 4.43
N TYR A 220 0.37 17.53 5.22
CA TYR A 220 -0.07 16.14 5.33
C TYR A 220 -0.48 15.53 3.98
N ALA A 221 -1.32 16.24 3.21
CA ALA A 221 -1.79 15.75 1.91
C ALA A 221 -0.64 15.65 0.89
N VAL A 222 0.27 16.63 0.87
CA VAL A 222 1.46 16.64 0.00
C VAL A 222 2.40 15.49 0.37
N ALA A 223 2.65 15.28 1.67
CA ALA A 223 3.50 14.21 2.16
C ALA A 223 2.96 12.83 1.79
N ARG A 224 1.64 12.60 1.95
CA ARG A 224 0.99 11.35 1.53
C ARG A 224 1.16 11.03 0.06
N LEU A 225 1.01 12.02 -0.81
CA LEU A 225 1.18 11.82 -2.25
C LEU A 225 2.65 11.58 -2.61
N TRP A 226 3.59 12.28 -1.96
CA TRP A 226 5.02 12.02 -2.12
C TRP A 226 5.41 10.60 -1.66
N ASN A 227 4.83 10.11 -0.56
CA ASN A 227 5.07 8.75 -0.09
C ASN A 227 4.65 7.71 -1.13
N LEU A 228 3.49 7.87 -1.78
CA LEU A 228 3.06 7.00 -2.89
C LEU A 228 4.04 7.05 -4.08
N VAL A 229 4.48 8.25 -4.46
CA VAL A 229 5.43 8.45 -5.56
C VAL A 229 6.78 7.78 -5.26
N ILE A 230 7.32 8.02 -4.06
CA ILE A 230 8.65 7.54 -3.69
C ILE A 230 8.65 6.02 -3.48
N GLN A 231 7.59 5.46 -2.91
CA GLN A 231 7.42 4.01 -2.83
C GLN A 231 7.47 3.36 -4.22
N SER A 232 6.74 3.91 -5.20
CA SER A 232 6.84 3.43 -6.58
C SER A 232 8.26 3.57 -7.13
N ARG A 233 8.95 4.69 -6.88
CA ARG A 233 10.33 4.91 -7.31
C ARG A 233 11.31 3.91 -6.70
N ILE A 234 11.18 3.60 -5.42
CA ILE A 234 12.03 2.62 -4.72
C ILE A 234 11.81 1.22 -5.31
N ILE A 235 10.55 0.79 -5.43
CA ILE A 235 10.20 -0.52 -6.00
C ILE A 235 10.74 -0.68 -7.42
N ASN A 236 10.71 0.39 -8.22
CA ASN A 236 11.19 0.41 -9.60
C ASN A 236 12.66 0.84 -9.73
N LYS A 237 13.43 0.91 -8.62
CA LYS A 237 14.86 1.27 -8.60
C LYS A 237 15.19 2.57 -9.36
N TYR A 238 14.28 3.53 -9.31
CA TYR A 238 14.37 4.80 -10.01
C TYR A 238 15.70 5.51 -9.74
N GLY A 239 16.34 6.01 -10.81
CA GLY A 239 17.61 6.74 -10.73
C GLY A 239 18.85 5.87 -10.57
N THR A 240 18.72 4.54 -10.67
CA THR A 240 19.85 3.61 -10.69
C THR A 240 20.04 2.99 -12.08
N PRO A 241 21.20 2.40 -12.41
CA PRO A 241 21.40 1.67 -13.68
C PRO A 241 20.43 0.50 -13.88
N ASP A 242 19.90 -0.06 -12.80
CA ASP A 242 18.95 -1.17 -12.80
C ASP A 242 17.48 -0.69 -12.75
N ALA A 243 17.22 0.57 -13.12
CA ALA A 243 15.87 1.14 -13.07
C ALA A 243 14.90 0.36 -13.96
N ARG A 244 13.74 0.02 -13.39
CA ARG A 244 12.64 -0.60 -14.12
C ARG A 244 11.86 0.48 -14.86
N LEU A 245 11.96 0.49 -16.18
CA LEU A 245 11.26 1.44 -17.05
C LEU A 245 9.90 0.93 -17.54
N ASP A 246 9.69 -0.38 -17.50
CA ASP A 246 8.45 -1.04 -17.89
C ASP A 246 8.09 -2.11 -16.85
N ARG A 247 6.86 -2.04 -16.32
CA ARG A 247 6.34 -3.00 -15.32
C ARG A 247 6.10 -4.42 -15.86
N PHE A 248 6.19 -4.61 -17.17
CA PHE A 248 6.00 -5.90 -17.85
C PHE A 248 7.28 -6.39 -18.53
N ILE A 249 8.44 -5.75 -18.32
CA ILE A 249 9.70 -6.13 -18.98
C ILE A 249 10.00 -7.64 -18.88
N SER A 250 9.89 -8.22 -17.68
CA SER A 250 10.13 -9.65 -17.45
C SER A 250 9.12 -10.56 -18.17
N ILE A 251 7.88 -10.11 -18.33
CA ILE A 251 6.81 -10.83 -19.03
C ILE A 251 7.05 -10.80 -20.53
N THR A 252 7.46 -9.65 -21.06
CA THR A 252 7.74 -9.47 -22.49
C THR A 252 8.95 -10.27 -22.93
N ASP A 253 10.03 -10.25 -22.13
CA ASP A 253 11.26 -10.99 -22.42
C ASP A 253 11.10 -12.50 -22.21
N ASN A 254 10.25 -12.91 -21.27
CA ASN A 254 9.97 -14.31 -20.98
C ASN A 254 8.47 -14.55 -20.75
N PRO A 255 7.69 -14.82 -21.82
CA PRO A 255 6.24 -14.94 -21.72
C PRO A 255 5.84 -16.10 -20.81
N PRO A 256 4.81 -15.90 -19.96
CA PRO A 256 4.42 -16.91 -18.99
C PRO A 256 3.84 -18.13 -19.71
N THR A 257 4.38 -19.30 -19.38
CA THR A 257 3.96 -20.58 -19.96
C THR A 257 3.69 -21.61 -18.88
N PHE A 258 2.79 -22.55 -19.16
CA PHE A 258 2.54 -23.66 -18.25
C PHE A 258 3.67 -24.69 -18.29
N ALA A 259 4.03 -25.23 -17.13
CA ALA A 259 5.06 -26.25 -16.98
C ALA A 259 4.53 -27.48 -16.24
N GLY A 260 5.19 -28.62 -16.42
CA GLY A 260 4.90 -29.86 -15.69
C GLY A 260 3.43 -30.31 -15.78
N ALA A 261 2.86 -30.71 -14.65
CA ALA A 261 1.48 -31.20 -14.57
C ALA A 261 0.44 -30.13 -14.99
N TYR A 262 0.69 -28.85 -14.70
CA TYR A 262 -0.21 -27.77 -15.07
C TYR A 262 -0.32 -27.59 -16.58
N ALA A 263 0.73 -27.90 -17.36
CA ALA A 263 0.65 -27.89 -18.82
C ALA A 263 -0.32 -28.95 -19.35
N THR A 264 -0.36 -30.13 -18.73
CA THR A 264 -1.32 -31.19 -19.08
C THR A 264 -2.74 -30.80 -18.69
N ILE A 265 -2.92 -30.24 -17.49
CA ILE A 265 -4.25 -29.76 -17.02
C ILE A 265 -4.75 -28.63 -17.93
N ALA A 266 -3.89 -27.68 -18.31
CA ALA A 266 -4.27 -26.58 -19.20
C ALA A 266 -4.74 -27.08 -20.58
N LYS A 267 -4.11 -28.14 -21.12
CA LYS A 267 -4.57 -28.79 -22.35
C LYS A 267 -5.95 -29.44 -22.18
N LEU A 268 -6.19 -30.13 -21.06
CA LEU A 268 -7.51 -30.73 -20.74
C LEU A 268 -8.60 -29.66 -20.57
N MET A 269 -8.23 -28.48 -20.08
CA MET A 269 -9.09 -27.30 -19.96
C MET A 269 -9.21 -26.51 -21.27
N LEU A 270 -8.86 -27.12 -22.41
CA LEU A 270 -8.98 -26.54 -23.75
C LEU A 270 -8.24 -25.19 -23.88
N LYS A 271 -7.08 -25.09 -23.23
CA LYS A 271 -6.21 -23.89 -23.20
C LYS A 271 -6.85 -22.63 -22.61
N ARG A 272 -8.03 -22.71 -21.99
CA ARG A 272 -8.63 -21.57 -21.25
C ARG A 272 -7.72 -20.98 -20.18
N PRO A 273 -6.93 -21.77 -19.44
CA PRO A 273 -6.01 -21.22 -18.45
C PRO A 273 -4.91 -20.31 -19.02
N GLU A 274 -4.59 -20.36 -20.33
CA GLU A 274 -3.54 -19.51 -20.93
C GLU A 274 -3.89 -18.02 -20.83
N THR A 275 -5.15 -17.66 -21.06
CA THR A 275 -5.63 -16.27 -20.89
C THR A 275 -5.55 -15.82 -19.44
N HIS A 276 -5.95 -16.68 -18.50
CA HIS A 276 -5.84 -16.35 -17.07
C HIS A 276 -4.39 -16.26 -16.61
N LEU A 277 -3.48 -17.06 -17.18
CA LEU A 277 -2.06 -17.02 -16.87
C LEU A 277 -1.44 -15.67 -17.26
N GLY A 278 -1.77 -15.17 -18.45
CA GLY A 278 -1.36 -13.82 -18.87
C GLY A 278 -1.86 -12.73 -17.92
N ARG A 279 -3.13 -12.81 -17.50
CA ARG A 279 -3.72 -11.85 -16.55
C ARG A 279 -3.09 -11.92 -15.16
N CYS A 280 -2.88 -13.12 -14.62
CA CYS A 280 -2.23 -13.31 -13.32
C CYS A 280 -0.80 -12.76 -13.36
N SER A 281 -0.05 -13.07 -14.42
CA SER A 281 1.34 -12.63 -14.56
C SER A 281 1.44 -11.11 -14.67
N ARG A 282 0.52 -10.45 -15.39
CA ARG A 282 0.44 -8.99 -15.45
C ARG A 282 0.10 -8.34 -14.11
N ALA A 283 -0.87 -8.89 -13.38
CA ALA A 283 -1.28 -8.37 -12.08
C ALA A 283 -0.22 -8.59 -10.97
N TRP A 284 0.70 -9.54 -11.18
CA TRP A 284 1.73 -9.95 -10.23
C TRP A 284 3.14 -9.97 -10.86
N ALA A 285 3.43 -8.97 -11.70
CA ALA A 285 4.68 -8.90 -12.44
C ALA A 285 5.87 -8.68 -11.52
N ASP A 286 6.85 -9.60 -11.53
CA ASP A 286 8.02 -9.61 -10.64
C ASP A 286 7.67 -9.50 -9.14
N ARG A 287 6.52 -10.08 -8.74
CA ARG A 287 5.99 -10.02 -7.37
C ARG A 287 5.72 -8.60 -6.86
N ILE A 288 5.44 -7.69 -7.78
CA ILE A 288 5.03 -6.32 -7.49
C ILE A 288 3.56 -6.19 -7.89
N ALA A 289 2.71 -5.87 -6.92
CA ALA A 289 1.31 -5.55 -7.18
C ALA A 289 1.11 -4.05 -7.37
N TYR A 290 0.23 -3.73 -8.31
CA TYR A 290 -0.30 -2.38 -8.52
C TYR A 290 -1.81 -2.39 -8.27
N SER A 291 -2.33 -1.42 -7.52
CA SER A 291 -3.76 -1.35 -7.18
C SER A 291 -4.66 -1.32 -8.42
N GLU A 292 -4.22 -0.63 -9.48
CA GLU A 292 -4.99 -0.58 -10.73
C GLU A 292 -5.04 -1.92 -11.45
N GLU A 293 -3.90 -2.61 -11.59
CA GLU A 293 -3.83 -3.91 -12.25
C GLU A 293 -4.55 -4.99 -11.46
N TRP A 294 -4.51 -4.91 -10.12
CA TRP A 294 -5.31 -5.76 -9.24
C TRP A 294 -6.82 -5.57 -9.46
N ARG A 295 -7.28 -4.32 -9.48
CA ARG A 295 -8.69 -4.00 -9.72
C ARG A 295 -9.14 -4.42 -11.12
N LYS A 296 -8.30 -4.23 -12.15
CA LYS A 296 -8.56 -4.73 -13.51
C LYS A 296 -8.66 -6.25 -13.54
N PHE A 297 -7.74 -6.95 -12.86
CA PHE A 297 -7.74 -8.41 -12.73
C PHE A 297 -9.05 -8.91 -12.11
N LYS A 298 -9.45 -8.37 -10.94
CA LYS A 298 -10.71 -8.70 -10.28
C LYS A 298 -11.91 -8.45 -11.19
N ALA A 299 -12.06 -7.22 -11.68
CA ALA A 299 -13.22 -6.82 -12.48
C ALA A 299 -13.41 -7.69 -13.73
N THR A 300 -12.30 -8.03 -14.41
CA THR A 300 -12.33 -8.89 -15.60
C THR A 300 -12.79 -10.30 -15.25
N ASN A 301 -12.20 -10.91 -14.23
CA ASN A 301 -12.56 -12.27 -13.82
C ASN A 301 -13.99 -12.34 -13.27
N GLU A 302 -14.42 -11.35 -12.46
CA GLU A 302 -15.78 -11.28 -11.95
C GLU A 302 -16.82 -11.15 -13.06
N GLN A 303 -16.55 -10.33 -14.08
CA GLN A 303 -17.42 -10.20 -15.25
C GLN A 303 -17.55 -11.55 -15.97
N GLU A 304 -16.45 -12.26 -16.18
CA GLU A 304 -16.46 -13.57 -16.82
C GLU A 304 -17.20 -14.61 -15.99
N TRP A 305 -16.98 -14.68 -14.68
CA TRP A 305 -17.69 -15.63 -13.82
C TRP A 305 -19.20 -15.34 -13.78
N LYS A 306 -19.61 -14.07 -13.77
CA LYS A 306 -21.03 -13.69 -13.90
C LYS A 306 -21.63 -14.18 -15.23
N GLN A 307 -20.87 -14.13 -16.32
CA GLN A 307 -21.32 -14.67 -17.61
C GLN A 307 -21.38 -16.19 -17.61
N VAL A 308 -20.38 -16.86 -17.04
CA VAL A 308 -20.34 -18.32 -16.89
C VAL A 308 -21.52 -18.82 -16.06
N ILE A 309 -21.84 -18.18 -14.93
CA ILE A 309 -23.01 -18.52 -14.10
C ILE A 309 -24.28 -18.51 -14.95
N LYS A 310 -24.52 -17.45 -15.73
CA LYS A 310 -25.71 -17.33 -16.58
C LYS A 310 -25.81 -18.47 -17.60
N LEU A 311 -24.72 -18.73 -18.34
CA LEU A 311 -24.68 -19.76 -19.38
C LEU A 311 -24.79 -21.17 -18.79
N SER A 312 -24.10 -21.44 -17.68
CA SER A 312 -24.15 -22.72 -17.00
C SER A 312 -25.55 -23.00 -16.44
N CYS A 313 -26.26 -21.99 -15.90
CA CYS A 313 -27.66 -22.15 -15.49
C CYS A 313 -28.59 -22.56 -16.65
N VAL A 314 -28.45 -21.94 -17.82
CA VAL A 314 -29.20 -22.33 -19.02
C VAL A 314 -28.90 -23.79 -19.38
N LEU A 315 -27.62 -24.18 -19.32
CA LEU A 315 -27.18 -25.53 -19.65
C LEU A 315 -27.61 -26.58 -18.61
N VAL A 316 -27.71 -26.21 -17.33
CA VAL A 316 -28.33 -27.05 -16.28
C VAL A 316 -29.78 -27.33 -16.65
N ILE A 317 -30.57 -26.30 -16.97
CA ILE A 317 -31.98 -26.45 -17.34
C ILE A 317 -32.11 -27.33 -18.59
N ALA A 318 -31.33 -27.06 -19.63
CA ALA A 318 -31.33 -27.83 -20.87
C ALA A 318 -30.95 -29.31 -20.61
N SER A 319 -29.91 -29.55 -19.81
CA SER A 319 -29.47 -30.91 -19.47
C SER A 319 -30.50 -31.67 -18.63
N LEU A 320 -31.23 -30.99 -17.74
CA LEU A 320 -32.35 -31.59 -17.00
C LEU A 320 -33.50 -32.02 -17.91
N LEU A 321 -33.83 -31.21 -18.92
CA LEU A 321 -34.85 -31.54 -19.92
C LEU A 321 -34.41 -32.73 -20.78
N LEU A 322 -33.16 -32.71 -21.26
CA LEU A 322 -32.59 -33.79 -22.07
C LEU A 322 -32.57 -35.13 -21.32
N ASN A 323 -32.15 -35.11 -20.05
CA ASN A 323 -32.14 -36.29 -19.17
C ASN A 323 -33.52 -36.97 -19.05
N LYS A 324 -34.62 -36.23 -19.18
CA LYS A 324 -35.98 -36.81 -19.16
C LYS A 324 -36.32 -37.58 -20.43
N GLN A 325 -35.63 -37.30 -21.54
CA GLN A 325 -35.92 -37.84 -22.87
C GLN A 325 -34.93 -38.93 -23.30
N THR A 326 -33.75 -39.01 -22.68
CA THR A 326 -32.66 -39.92 -23.08
C THR A 326 -32.91 -41.41 -22.79
N THR A 327 -32.62 -42.26 -23.78
CA THR A 327 -32.57 -43.73 -23.66
C THR A 327 -31.23 -44.23 -23.09
N CYS A 328 -31.11 -45.55 -22.84
CA CYS A 328 -30.03 -46.21 -22.09
C CYS A 328 -28.58 -45.76 -22.46
N LEU A 329 -28.25 -45.72 -23.75
CA LEU A 329 -26.86 -45.46 -24.20
C LEU A 329 -26.45 -43.97 -24.12
N CYS A 330 -27.41 -43.04 -24.08
CA CYS A 330 -27.16 -41.59 -24.05
C CYS A 330 -27.23 -40.98 -22.65
N ARG A 331 -27.52 -41.81 -21.64
CA ARG A 331 -27.72 -41.37 -20.25
C ARG A 331 -26.41 -40.94 -19.56
N VAL A 332 -25.28 -41.54 -19.90
CA VAL A 332 -23.99 -41.19 -19.26
C VAL A 332 -23.53 -39.78 -19.69
N PRO A 333 -23.46 -39.43 -20.99
CA PRO A 333 -23.09 -38.07 -21.42
C PRO A 333 -24.04 -36.98 -20.89
N SER A 334 -25.34 -37.25 -20.80
CA SER A 334 -26.33 -36.29 -20.29
C SER A 334 -26.19 -36.01 -18.78
N HIS A 335 -25.82 -37.02 -17.99
CA HIS A 335 -25.47 -36.82 -16.58
C HIS A 335 -24.13 -36.09 -16.42
N ILE A 336 -23.12 -36.40 -17.24
CA ILE A 336 -21.84 -35.68 -17.22
C ILE A 336 -22.08 -34.20 -17.53
N ALA A 337 -22.90 -33.89 -18.54
CA ALA A 337 -23.27 -32.52 -18.88
C ALA A 337 -23.91 -31.79 -17.68
N LEU A 338 -24.88 -32.41 -17.01
CA LEU A 338 -25.53 -31.83 -15.84
C LEU A 338 -24.55 -31.58 -14.68
N LEU A 339 -23.73 -32.57 -14.31
CA LEU A 339 -22.80 -32.47 -13.19
C LEU A 339 -21.73 -31.41 -13.44
N THR A 340 -21.18 -31.37 -14.64
CA THR A 340 -20.16 -30.36 -15.02
C THR A 340 -20.76 -28.96 -15.09
N ALA A 341 -22.02 -28.78 -15.54
CA ALA A 341 -22.71 -27.49 -15.48
C ALA A 341 -22.93 -27.02 -14.03
N LEU A 342 -23.37 -27.91 -13.14
CA LEU A 342 -23.55 -27.59 -11.72
C LEU A 342 -22.22 -27.21 -11.05
N ALA A 343 -21.15 -27.99 -11.32
CA ALA A 343 -19.81 -27.67 -10.83
C ALA A 343 -19.29 -26.34 -11.38
N SER A 344 -19.60 -26.02 -12.65
CA SER A 344 -19.28 -24.72 -13.25
C SER A 344 -19.98 -23.57 -12.53
N VAL A 345 -21.29 -23.68 -12.26
CA VAL A 345 -22.03 -22.65 -11.48
C VAL A 345 -21.44 -22.50 -10.08
N ALA A 346 -21.23 -23.61 -9.36
CA ALA A 346 -20.72 -23.59 -8.00
C ALA A 346 -19.32 -22.98 -7.90
N SER A 347 -18.41 -23.36 -8.80
CA SER A 347 -17.05 -22.80 -8.84
C SER A 347 -17.03 -21.32 -9.24
N ALA A 348 -17.82 -20.91 -10.24
CA ALA A 348 -17.93 -19.49 -10.61
C ALA A 348 -18.50 -18.64 -9.47
N TYR A 349 -19.52 -19.15 -8.77
CA TYR A 349 -20.10 -18.45 -7.63
C TYR A 349 -19.10 -18.31 -6.48
N TYR A 350 -18.39 -19.39 -6.12
CA TYR A 350 -17.37 -19.36 -5.08
C TYR A 350 -16.27 -18.33 -5.38
N LEU A 351 -15.74 -18.33 -6.60
CA LEU A 351 -14.69 -17.38 -7.00
C LEU A 351 -15.19 -15.93 -7.04
N LEU A 352 -16.45 -15.73 -7.45
CA LEU A 352 -17.07 -14.41 -7.44
C LEU A 352 -17.24 -13.88 -6.01
N ASP A 353 -17.76 -14.71 -5.10
CA ASP A 353 -17.93 -14.36 -3.69
C ASP A 353 -16.59 -14.08 -3.02
N GLU A 354 -15.59 -14.93 -3.25
CA GLU A 354 -14.23 -14.72 -2.75
C GLU A 354 -13.66 -13.39 -3.25
N SER A 355 -13.74 -13.09 -4.56
CA SER A 355 -13.24 -11.84 -5.14
C SER A 355 -13.90 -10.60 -4.55
N GLN A 356 -15.22 -10.65 -4.35
CA GLN A 356 -15.97 -9.54 -3.76
C GLN A 356 -15.59 -9.26 -2.30
N ASN A 357 -15.12 -10.28 -1.59
CA ASN A 357 -14.65 -10.18 -0.21
C ASN A 357 -13.17 -9.75 -0.09
N LEU A 358 -12.42 -9.67 -1.20
CA LEU A 358 -11.06 -9.14 -1.21
C LEU A 358 -11.06 -7.61 -1.32
N GLY A 359 -10.10 -6.95 -0.67
CA GLY A 359 -9.86 -5.51 -0.85
C GLY A 359 -9.38 -5.15 -2.26
N ASP A 360 -9.28 -3.85 -2.54
CA ASP A 360 -8.98 -3.30 -3.88
C ASP A 360 -7.57 -2.67 -3.98
N HIS A 361 -6.72 -2.86 -2.97
CA HIS A 361 -5.40 -2.23 -2.92
C HIS A 361 -4.27 -3.21 -3.26
N ALA A 362 -3.10 -2.66 -3.64
CA ALA A 362 -1.90 -3.44 -3.93
C ALA A 362 -1.47 -4.37 -2.77
N ALA A 363 -1.75 -3.98 -1.53
CA ALA A 363 -1.49 -4.82 -0.35
C ALA A 363 -2.36 -6.10 -0.37
N ASP A 364 -3.66 -5.96 -0.67
CA ASP A 364 -4.58 -7.10 -0.77
C ASP A 364 -4.18 -8.05 -1.90
N ALA A 365 -3.78 -7.49 -3.05
CA ALA A 365 -3.23 -8.24 -4.16
C ALA A 365 -1.97 -9.03 -3.75
N SER A 366 -1.06 -8.38 -3.02
CA SER A 366 0.17 -9.01 -2.55
C SER A 366 -0.14 -10.19 -1.62
N VAL A 367 -1.07 -10.02 -0.67
CA VAL A 367 -1.52 -11.11 0.20
C VAL A 367 -2.17 -12.23 -0.62
N TYR A 368 -3.00 -11.89 -1.60
CA TYR A 368 -3.69 -12.86 -2.46
C TYR A 368 -2.71 -13.72 -3.26
N PHE A 369 -1.75 -13.09 -3.95
CA PHE A 369 -0.79 -13.77 -4.82
C PHE A 369 0.29 -14.48 -4.01
N GLN A 370 0.90 -13.85 -3.00
CA GLN A 370 1.93 -14.50 -2.17
C GLN A 370 1.37 -15.74 -1.45
N GLY A 371 0.12 -15.70 -1.01
CA GLY A 371 -0.52 -16.85 -0.35
C GLY A 371 -0.86 -18.01 -1.29
N ARG A 372 -0.83 -17.80 -2.61
CA ARG A 372 -1.26 -18.80 -3.62
C ARG A 372 -0.20 -19.12 -4.66
N GLU A 373 0.86 -18.31 -4.78
CA GLU A 373 1.95 -18.58 -5.69
C GLU A 373 2.77 -19.77 -5.20
N GLU A 374 3.22 -20.59 -6.16
CA GLU A 374 4.08 -21.72 -5.87
C GLU A 374 5.52 -21.37 -6.25
N ILE A 375 6.50 -21.79 -5.46
CA ILE A 375 7.91 -21.45 -5.69
C ILE A 375 8.36 -21.88 -7.10
N ILE A 376 7.93 -23.05 -7.55
CA ILE A 376 8.33 -23.64 -8.84
C ILE A 376 7.41 -23.20 -9.98
N TYR A 377 6.10 -23.13 -9.73
CA TYR A 377 5.09 -22.92 -10.78
C TYR A 377 4.52 -21.50 -10.82
N GLY A 378 4.97 -20.61 -9.93
CA GLY A 378 4.52 -19.23 -9.83
C GLY A 378 3.00 -19.13 -9.72
N VAL A 379 2.40 -18.34 -10.61
CA VAL A 379 0.96 -18.06 -10.65
C VAL A 379 0.15 -19.06 -11.50
N GLN A 380 0.76 -20.15 -12.00
CA GLN A 380 0.06 -21.12 -12.85
C GLN A 380 -1.15 -21.75 -12.16
N ARG A 381 -1.04 -22.09 -10.88
CA ARG A 381 -2.17 -22.64 -10.12
C ARG A 381 -3.35 -21.67 -10.06
N ILE A 382 -3.07 -20.38 -9.82
CA ILE A 382 -4.07 -19.32 -9.78
C ILE A 382 -4.78 -19.22 -11.14
N ALA A 383 -4.02 -19.29 -12.23
CA ALA A 383 -4.57 -19.29 -13.58
C ALA A 383 -5.49 -20.50 -13.85
N ILE A 384 -5.08 -21.69 -13.41
CA ILE A 384 -5.89 -22.92 -13.52
C ILE A 384 -7.19 -22.75 -12.73
N THR A 385 -7.11 -22.35 -11.46
CA THR A 385 -8.27 -22.17 -10.58
C THR A 385 -9.28 -21.18 -11.19
N ASN A 386 -8.81 -20.02 -11.67
CA ASN A 386 -9.70 -19.01 -12.27
C ASN A 386 -10.36 -19.47 -13.57
N ALA A 387 -9.75 -20.42 -14.29
CA ALA A 387 -10.27 -20.99 -15.53
C ALA A 387 -11.24 -22.18 -15.33
N VAL A 388 -11.30 -22.77 -14.12
CA VAL A 388 -12.13 -23.95 -13.81
C VAL A 388 -13.59 -23.77 -14.25
N PRO A 389 -14.28 -22.67 -13.91
CA PRO A 389 -15.69 -22.55 -14.24
C PRO A 389 -15.96 -22.57 -15.74
N GLN A 390 -15.12 -21.89 -16.53
CA GLN A 390 -15.25 -21.83 -17.98
C GLN A 390 -14.92 -23.18 -18.64
N ALA A 391 -13.88 -23.87 -18.18
CA ALA A 391 -13.53 -25.19 -18.69
C ALA A 391 -14.67 -26.21 -18.44
N LEU A 392 -15.25 -26.20 -17.24
CA LEU A 392 -16.37 -27.05 -16.88
C LEU A 392 -17.62 -26.75 -17.73
N LEU A 393 -17.92 -25.47 -17.99
CA LEU A 393 -19.01 -25.07 -18.88
C LEU A 393 -18.82 -25.63 -20.29
N ILE A 394 -17.60 -25.57 -20.85
CA ILE A 394 -17.34 -26.07 -22.20
C ILE A 394 -17.47 -27.59 -22.25
N TRP A 395 -16.92 -28.31 -21.26
CA TRP A 395 -17.08 -29.75 -21.16
C TRP A 395 -18.54 -30.15 -21.05
N SER A 396 -19.32 -29.42 -20.24
CA SER A 396 -20.76 -29.61 -20.14
C SER A 396 -21.45 -29.45 -21.50
N PHE A 397 -21.08 -28.41 -22.25
CA PHE A 397 -21.68 -28.15 -23.56
C PHE A 397 -21.33 -29.24 -24.58
N ILE A 398 -20.09 -29.70 -24.62
CA ILE A 398 -19.65 -30.81 -25.49
C ILE A 398 -20.43 -32.08 -25.16
N SER A 399 -20.54 -32.44 -23.88
CA SER A 399 -21.29 -33.63 -23.45
C SER A 399 -22.79 -33.51 -23.73
N PHE A 400 -23.36 -32.31 -23.58
CA PHE A 400 -24.75 -32.02 -23.91
C PHE A 400 -25.01 -32.22 -25.40
N VAL A 401 -24.20 -31.62 -26.27
CA VAL A 401 -24.34 -31.76 -27.73
C VAL A 401 -24.19 -33.21 -28.16
N PHE A 402 -23.20 -33.92 -27.62
CA PHE A 402 -23.03 -35.34 -27.88
C PHE A 402 -24.28 -36.12 -27.50
N SER A 403 -24.83 -35.90 -26.30
CA SER A 403 -26.07 -36.56 -25.87
C SER A 403 -27.27 -36.20 -26.74
N ALA A 404 -27.36 -34.97 -27.24
CA ALA A 404 -28.49 -34.49 -28.04
C ALA A 404 -28.45 -35.02 -29.49
N LEU A 405 -27.27 -35.26 -30.06
CA LEU A 405 -27.12 -35.82 -31.41
C LEU A 405 -27.56 -37.28 -31.52
N PHE A 406 -27.58 -38.01 -30.40
CA PHE A 406 -27.97 -39.42 -30.32
C PHE A 406 -29.28 -39.61 -29.52
N LEU A 407 -30.01 -38.53 -29.26
CA LEU A 407 -31.38 -38.55 -28.76
C LEU A 407 -32.34 -38.92 -29.89
#